data_AF-A0A2D8D3Z4-F1
#
_entry.id   AF-A0A2D8D3Z4-F1
#
_cell.length_a   1.000
_cell.length_b   1.000
_cell.length_c   1.000
_cell.angle_alpha   90.00
_cell.angle_beta   90.00
_cell.angle_gamma   90.00
#
_symmetry.space_group_name_H-M   'P 1'
#
loop_
_entity.id
_entity.type
_entity.pdbx_description
1 polymer ?
#
loop_
_entity_poly.entity_id
_entity_poly.type
_entity_poly.pdbx_seq_one_letter_code
_entity_poly.pdbx_strand_id
1 'polypeptide(L)'
;MDPNSMTARLTFKQAGLTTLGLDAAWDRAVQRYLRCETLYYAADAFGPLAKEQERHTLEVMDIEGKYGRGWKAQPEAARRHDISFKGLIKAEEDHVRQFAEPYWRAANELALTPAPSLAAAMFKAAVMEHDEIDTSRDFPAKCMEVLQADFARLSREAA
;
A
#
# COMPACT_ATOMS: atom_id res chain seq x y z
N MET A 1 12.09 -1.27 -11.02
CA MET A 1 10.95 -2.15 -10.72
C MET A 1 11.30 -3.53 -11.27
N ASP A 2 11.35 -4.56 -10.42
CA ASP A 2 11.61 -5.94 -10.84
C ASP A 2 10.46 -6.40 -11.77
N PRO A 3 10.72 -6.87 -13.00
CA PRO A 3 9.68 -7.44 -13.87
C PRO A 3 8.84 -8.53 -13.19
N ASN A 4 9.43 -9.29 -12.26
CA ASN A 4 8.72 -10.28 -11.46
C ASN A 4 7.69 -9.63 -10.52
N SER A 5 7.94 -8.40 -10.06
CA SER A 5 7.01 -7.62 -9.22
C SER A 5 5.76 -7.18 -10.00
N MET A 6 5.88 -6.82 -11.27
CA MET A 6 4.73 -6.41 -12.09
C MET A 6 3.81 -7.60 -12.41
N THR A 7 4.39 -8.75 -12.78
CA THR A 7 3.63 -9.98 -13.04
C THR A 7 2.92 -10.49 -11.79
N ALA A 8 3.58 -10.43 -10.62
CA ALA A 8 2.98 -10.79 -9.34
C ALA A 8 1.76 -9.91 -9.02
N ARG A 9 1.89 -8.58 -9.16
CA ARG A 9 0.79 -7.62 -8.95
C ARG A 9 -0.38 -7.85 -9.89
N LEU A 10 -0.12 -8.10 -11.19
CA LEU A 10 -1.19 -8.40 -12.15
C LEU A 10 -1.92 -9.70 -11.81
N THR A 11 -1.18 -10.75 -11.47
CA THR A 11 -1.75 -12.04 -11.05
C THR A 11 -2.64 -11.88 -9.82
N PHE A 12 -2.17 -11.13 -8.83
CA PHE A 12 -2.91 -10.86 -7.60
C PHE A 12 -4.21 -10.10 -7.87
N LYS A 13 -4.17 -9.05 -8.68
CA LYS A 13 -5.37 -8.29 -9.08
C LYS A 13 -6.36 -9.15 -9.86
N GLN A 14 -5.86 -10.01 -10.75
CA GLN A 14 -6.69 -10.94 -11.49
C GLN A 14 -7.41 -11.92 -10.56
N ALA A 15 -6.72 -12.44 -9.53
CA ALA A 15 -7.34 -13.29 -8.51
C ALA A 15 -8.46 -12.54 -7.75
N GLY A 16 -8.32 -11.24 -7.46
CA GLY A 16 -9.40 -10.45 -6.89
C GLY A 16 -10.59 -10.34 -7.84
N LEU A 17 -10.36 -10.04 -9.12
CA LEU A 17 -11.41 -9.88 -10.12
C LEU A 17 -12.22 -11.17 -10.36
N THR A 18 -11.61 -12.35 -10.24
CA THR A 18 -12.34 -13.62 -10.40
C THR A 18 -13.28 -13.94 -9.24
N THR A 19 -13.24 -13.18 -8.15
CA THR A 19 -14.14 -13.36 -6.98
C THR A 19 -15.41 -12.51 -7.05
N LEU A 20 -15.53 -11.66 -8.07
CA LEU A 20 -16.65 -10.72 -8.21
C LEU A 20 -17.94 -11.40 -8.68
N GLY A 21 -19.09 -10.78 -8.40
CA GLY A 21 -20.41 -11.15 -8.91
C GLY A 21 -21.19 -12.12 -8.04
N LEU A 22 -20.67 -12.46 -6.85
CA LEU A 22 -21.32 -13.38 -5.90
C LEU A 22 -22.03 -12.64 -4.76
N ASP A 23 -21.46 -11.53 -4.28
CA ASP A 23 -22.05 -10.71 -3.23
C ASP A 23 -21.70 -9.23 -3.43
N ALA A 24 -22.71 -8.36 -3.28
CA ALA A 24 -22.55 -6.95 -3.58
C ALA A 24 -21.68 -6.20 -2.56
N ALA A 25 -21.61 -6.65 -1.30
CA ALA A 25 -20.74 -6.03 -0.29
C ALA A 25 -19.28 -6.42 -0.54
N TRP A 26 -19.04 -7.70 -0.82
CA TRP A 26 -17.74 -8.22 -1.26
C TRP A 26 -17.23 -7.49 -2.50
N ASP A 27 -18.05 -7.38 -3.55
CA ASP A 27 -17.67 -6.73 -4.80
C ASP A 27 -17.21 -5.29 -4.58
N ARG A 28 -17.94 -4.53 -3.75
CA ARG A 28 -17.57 -3.16 -3.39
C ARG A 28 -16.24 -3.10 -2.64
N ALA A 29 -16.02 -4.00 -1.69
CA ALA A 29 -14.78 -4.06 -0.92
C ALA A 29 -13.58 -4.38 -1.81
N VAL A 30 -13.69 -5.39 -2.68
CA VAL A 30 -12.65 -5.76 -3.66
C VAL A 30 -12.36 -4.61 -4.61
N GLN A 31 -13.39 -3.99 -5.20
CA GLN A 31 -13.19 -2.86 -6.13
C GLN A 31 -12.52 -1.67 -5.44
N ARG A 32 -12.92 -1.36 -4.20
CA ARG A 32 -12.31 -0.29 -3.42
C ARG A 32 -10.83 -0.58 -3.14
N TYR A 33 -10.54 -1.81 -2.70
CA TYR A 33 -9.18 -2.27 -2.43
C TYR A 33 -8.29 -2.16 -3.68
N LEU A 34 -8.68 -2.79 -4.79
CA LEU A 34 -7.89 -2.80 -6.03
C LEU A 34 -7.68 -1.38 -6.59
N ARG A 35 -8.67 -0.50 -6.45
CA ARG A 35 -8.55 0.92 -6.82
C ARG A 35 -7.51 1.63 -5.96
N CYS A 36 -7.62 1.51 -4.64
CA CYS A 36 -6.70 2.18 -3.72
C CYS A 36 -5.27 1.64 -3.83
N GLU A 37 -5.09 0.33 -3.96
CA GLU A 37 -3.80 -0.33 -4.23
C GLU A 37 -3.16 0.23 -5.52
N THR A 38 -3.94 0.31 -6.59
CA THR A 38 -3.47 0.83 -7.88
C THR A 38 -3.04 2.28 -7.76
N LEU A 39 -3.81 3.13 -7.06
CA LEU A 39 -3.46 4.53 -6.86
C LEU A 39 -2.23 4.70 -5.96
N TYR A 40 -2.09 3.87 -4.93
CA TYR A 40 -0.93 3.88 -4.04
C TYR A 40 0.36 3.59 -4.80
N TYR A 41 0.43 2.47 -5.52
CA TYR A 41 1.64 2.13 -6.29
C TYR A 41 1.87 3.05 -7.49
N ALA A 42 0.82 3.61 -8.07
CA ALA A 42 0.93 4.66 -9.08
C ALA A 42 1.59 5.92 -8.50
N ALA A 43 1.10 6.39 -7.35
CA ALA A 43 1.65 7.56 -6.68
C ALA A 43 3.10 7.35 -6.21
N ASP A 44 3.44 6.12 -5.79
CA ASP A 44 4.82 5.75 -5.45
C ASP A 44 5.75 5.77 -6.67
N ALA A 45 5.28 5.29 -7.83
CA ALA A 45 6.11 5.22 -9.04
C ALA A 45 6.28 6.56 -9.77
N PHE A 46 5.25 7.41 -9.79
CA PHE A 46 5.24 8.63 -10.62
C PHE A 46 4.56 9.84 -9.97
N GLY A 47 4.17 9.74 -8.70
CA GLY A 47 3.52 10.81 -7.97
C GLY A 47 4.49 11.89 -7.47
N PRO A 48 3.97 12.85 -6.68
CA PRO A 48 4.77 13.95 -6.14
C PRO A 48 5.93 13.48 -5.26
N LEU A 49 5.74 12.44 -4.45
CA LEU A 49 6.78 11.89 -3.58
C LEU A 49 8.00 11.41 -4.38
N ALA A 50 7.79 10.64 -5.46
CA ALA A 50 8.88 10.16 -6.32
C ALA A 50 9.74 11.31 -6.87
N LYS A 51 9.08 12.39 -7.31
CA LYS A 51 9.78 13.59 -7.82
C LYS A 51 10.56 14.31 -6.72
N GLU A 52 10.01 14.36 -5.52
CA GLU A 52 10.63 14.99 -4.36
C GLU A 52 11.82 14.18 -3.85
N GLN A 53 11.74 12.85 -3.87
CA GLN A 53 12.86 11.96 -3.60
C GLN A 53 13.99 12.15 -4.61
N GLU A 54 13.68 12.15 -5.91
CA GLU A 54 14.67 12.41 -6.97
C GLU A 54 15.33 13.79 -6.77
N ARG A 55 14.52 14.84 -6.56
CA ARG A 55 15.03 16.19 -6.30
C ARG A 55 15.92 16.23 -5.07
N HIS A 56 15.52 15.57 -3.99
CA HIS A 56 16.31 15.51 -2.76
C HIS A 56 17.64 14.80 -2.96
N THR A 57 17.64 13.63 -3.63
CA THR A 57 18.86 12.90 -3.97
C THR A 57 19.81 13.74 -4.81
N LEU A 58 19.31 14.38 -5.87
CA LEU A 58 20.13 15.25 -6.73
C LEU A 58 20.71 16.45 -5.97
N GLU A 59 19.92 17.05 -5.08
CA GLU A 59 20.37 18.18 -4.25
C GLU A 59 21.46 17.76 -3.27
N VAL A 60 21.33 16.59 -2.63
CA VAL A 60 22.37 16.03 -1.76
C VAL A 60 23.66 15.77 -2.54
N MET A 61 23.56 15.19 -3.74
CA MET A 61 24.72 14.95 -4.60
C MET A 61 25.40 16.26 -5.03
N ASP A 62 24.65 17.29 -5.38
CA ASP A 62 25.20 18.61 -5.73
C ASP A 62 25.90 19.27 -4.52
N ILE A 63 25.30 19.20 -3.34
CA ILE A 63 25.88 19.73 -2.10
C ILE A 63 27.19 19.01 -1.76
N GLU A 64 27.19 17.68 -1.79
CA GLU A 64 28.39 16.89 -1.51
C GLU A 64 29.47 17.11 -2.57
N GLY A 65 29.09 17.25 -3.85
CA GLY A 65 30.01 17.55 -4.93
C GLY A 65 30.68 18.92 -4.79
N LYS A 66 29.95 19.94 -4.33
CA LYS A 66 30.47 21.32 -4.19
C LYS A 66 31.23 21.57 -2.90
N TYR A 67 30.74 21.06 -1.77
CA TYR A 67 31.27 21.39 -0.44
C TYR A 67 32.00 20.22 0.25
N GLY A 68 31.99 19.03 -0.36
CA GLY A 68 32.62 17.83 0.18
C GLY A 68 31.95 17.29 1.45
N ARG A 69 32.61 16.36 2.15
CA ARG A 69 32.08 15.70 3.37
C ARG A 69 31.82 16.67 4.53
N GLY A 70 32.40 17.88 4.49
CA GLY A 70 32.24 18.93 5.51
C GLY A 70 31.05 19.88 5.26
N TRP A 71 30.19 19.59 4.27
CA TRP A 71 29.12 20.51 3.85
C TRP A 71 28.20 20.96 4.98
N LYS A 72 28.01 20.14 6.03
CA LYS A 72 27.17 20.49 7.19
C LYS A 72 27.68 21.70 7.97
N ALA A 73 28.99 21.99 7.92
CA ALA A 73 29.57 23.17 8.55
C ALA A 73 29.41 24.45 7.68
N GLN A 74 28.99 24.31 6.43
CA GLN A 74 28.78 25.42 5.50
C GLN A 74 27.32 25.89 5.60
N PRO A 75 27.04 27.14 6.05
CA PRO A 75 25.66 27.58 6.30
C PRO A 75 24.74 27.52 5.08
N GLU A 76 25.27 27.80 3.89
CA GLU A 76 24.51 27.73 2.64
C GLU A 76 24.11 26.30 2.30
N ALA A 77 25.05 25.36 2.36
CA ALA A 77 24.81 23.94 2.10
C ALA A 77 23.83 23.33 3.11
N ALA A 78 24.02 23.64 4.40
CA ALA A 78 23.11 23.22 5.46
C ALA A 78 21.67 23.70 5.22
N ARG A 79 21.50 24.98 4.84
CA ARG A 79 20.19 25.55 4.52
C ARG A 79 19.54 24.91 3.30
N ARG A 80 20.31 24.68 2.22
CA ARG A 80 19.82 24.04 0.99
C ARG A 80 19.32 22.62 1.26
N HIS A 81 20.11 21.83 2.00
CA HIS A 81 19.72 20.50 2.43
C HIS A 81 18.43 20.52 3.26
N ASP A 82 18.33 21.41 4.26
CA ASP A 82 17.14 21.53 5.12
C ASP A 82 15.88 21.87 4.32
N ILE A 83 15.96 22.80 3.36
CA ILE A 83 14.82 23.14 2.48
C ILE A 83 14.38 21.91 1.68
N SER A 84 15.33 21.21 1.06
CA SER A 84 15.06 20.01 0.26
C SER A 84 14.46 18.89 1.10
N PHE A 85 15.02 18.65 2.28
CA PHE A 85 14.56 17.62 3.22
C PHE A 85 13.16 17.91 3.76
N LYS A 86 12.84 19.17 4.08
CA LYS A 86 11.46 19.58 4.45
C LYS A 86 10.47 19.37 3.31
N GLY A 87 10.89 19.60 2.08
CA GLY A 87 10.09 19.28 0.89
C GLY A 87 9.77 17.78 0.81
N LEU A 88 10.76 16.93 1.04
CA LEU A 88 10.60 15.48 1.06
C LEU A 88 9.65 15.02 2.17
N ILE A 89 9.86 15.46 3.42
CA ILE A 89 8.99 15.11 4.56
C ILE A 89 7.53 15.46 4.25
N LYS A 90 7.27 16.68 3.75
CA LYS A 90 5.90 17.09 3.41
C LYS A 90 5.30 16.20 2.33
N ALA A 91 6.08 15.81 1.33
CA ALA A 91 5.62 14.93 0.27
C ALA A 91 5.32 13.51 0.77
N GLU A 92 6.09 13.00 1.74
CA GLU A 92 5.82 11.74 2.43
C GLU A 92 4.51 11.82 3.23
N GLU A 93 4.32 12.85 4.04
CA GLU A 93 3.08 13.09 4.79
C GLU A 93 1.85 13.18 3.87
N ASP A 94 1.97 13.93 2.77
CA ASP A 94 0.91 14.07 1.78
C ASP A 94 0.63 12.74 1.06
N HIS A 95 1.66 11.94 0.75
CA HIS A 95 1.50 10.62 0.16
C HIS A 95 0.78 9.66 1.10
N VAL A 96 1.18 9.63 2.37
CA VAL A 96 0.54 8.79 3.40
C VAL A 96 -0.94 9.14 3.51
N ARG A 97 -1.26 10.42 3.70
CA ARG A 97 -2.65 10.89 3.85
C ARG A 97 -3.52 10.63 2.62
N GLN A 98 -2.97 10.80 1.41
CA GLN A 98 -3.74 10.72 0.18
C GLN A 98 -3.88 9.31 -0.38
N PHE A 99 -2.89 8.45 -0.16
CA PHE A 99 -2.82 7.15 -0.84
C PHE A 99 -2.63 5.98 0.12
N ALA A 100 -1.70 6.06 1.08
CA ALA A 100 -1.41 4.94 1.97
C ALA A 100 -2.57 4.67 2.96
N GLU A 101 -3.05 5.70 3.67
CA GLU A 101 -4.16 5.56 4.62
C GLU A 101 -5.45 5.05 3.96
N PRO A 102 -5.90 5.58 2.80
CA PRO A 102 -7.04 5.02 2.09
C PRO A 102 -6.83 3.56 1.65
N TYR A 103 -5.61 3.20 1.27
CA TYR A 103 -5.25 1.84 0.88
C TYR A 103 -5.34 0.88 2.07
N TRP A 104 -4.68 1.18 3.19
CA TRP A 104 -4.75 0.36 4.40
C TRP A 104 -6.17 0.20 4.93
N ARG A 105 -6.97 1.28 4.89
CA ARG A 105 -8.38 1.21 5.27
C ARG A 105 -9.18 0.27 4.36
N ALA A 106 -8.92 0.29 3.05
CA ALA A 106 -9.59 -0.59 2.11
C ALA A 106 -9.17 -2.06 2.29
N ALA A 107 -7.90 -2.32 2.62
CA ALA A 107 -7.41 -3.66 2.96
C ALA A 107 -8.10 -4.20 4.23
N ASN A 108 -8.17 -3.40 5.30
CA ASN A 108 -8.88 -3.74 6.53
C ASN A 108 -10.37 -4.01 6.27
N GLU A 109 -11.04 -3.17 5.47
CA GLU A 109 -12.45 -3.34 5.11
C GLU A 109 -12.68 -4.65 4.35
N LEU A 110 -11.85 -4.96 3.35
CA LEU A 110 -11.93 -6.22 2.60
C LEU A 110 -11.69 -7.43 3.50
N ALA A 111 -10.69 -7.37 4.38
CA ALA A 111 -10.40 -8.41 5.34
C ALA A 111 -11.60 -8.70 6.27
N LEU A 112 -12.31 -7.67 6.73
CA LEU A 112 -13.50 -7.82 7.57
C LEU A 112 -14.77 -8.22 6.80
N THR A 113 -14.82 -8.03 5.49
CA THR A 113 -16.02 -8.33 4.69
C THR A 113 -16.16 -9.84 4.47
N PRO A 114 -17.26 -10.50 4.89
CA PRO A 114 -17.42 -11.96 4.75
C PRO A 114 -17.20 -12.44 3.31
N ALA A 115 -16.41 -13.50 3.14
CA ALA A 115 -16.03 -13.99 1.82
C ALA A 115 -17.14 -14.87 1.19
N PRO A 116 -17.77 -14.50 0.06
CA PRO A 116 -18.93 -15.22 -0.47
C PRO A 116 -18.62 -16.61 -1.06
N SER A 117 -17.34 -16.97 -1.21
CA SER A 117 -16.91 -18.25 -1.76
C SER A 117 -15.54 -18.67 -1.24
N LEU A 118 -15.14 -19.91 -1.53
CA LEU A 118 -13.80 -20.41 -1.24
C LEU A 118 -12.71 -19.56 -1.93
N ALA A 119 -12.93 -19.18 -3.20
CA ALA A 119 -12.00 -18.33 -3.93
C ALA A 119 -11.86 -16.94 -3.28
N ALA A 120 -12.97 -16.36 -2.82
CA ALA A 120 -12.96 -15.11 -2.07
C ALA A 120 -12.20 -15.23 -0.74
N ALA A 121 -12.37 -16.31 0.00
CA ALA A 121 -11.66 -16.54 1.26
C ALA A 121 -10.16 -16.71 1.04
N MET A 122 -9.75 -17.40 -0.03
CA MET A 122 -8.34 -17.51 -0.43
C MET A 122 -7.75 -16.16 -0.85
N PHE A 123 -8.48 -15.37 -1.63
CA PHE A 123 -8.04 -14.03 -2.01
C PHE A 123 -7.90 -13.12 -0.77
N LYS A 124 -8.86 -13.18 0.16
CA LYS A 124 -8.77 -12.47 1.45
C LYS A 124 -7.51 -12.85 2.23
N ALA A 125 -7.20 -14.14 2.33
CA ALA A 125 -5.99 -14.60 3.02
C ALA A 125 -4.73 -14.05 2.35
N ALA A 126 -4.69 -14.04 1.02
CA ALA A 126 -3.58 -13.46 0.27
C ALA A 126 -3.46 -11.94 0.49
N VAL A 127 -4.56 -11.19 0.61
CA VAL A 127 -4.56 -9.76 0.99
C VAL A 127 -4.00 -9.57 2.40
N MET A 128 -4.44 -10.38 3.37
CA MET A 128 -3.94 -10.29 4.75
C MET A 128 -2.44 -10.53 4.86
N GLU A 129 -1.91 -11.48 4.09
CA GLU A 129 -0.47 -11.77 4.03
C GLU A 129 0.29 -10.67 3.27
N HIS A 130 -0.21 -10.27 2.10
CA HIS A 130 0.45 -9.29 1.24
C HIS A 130 0.60 -7.92 1.91
N ASP A 131 -0.43 -7.50 2.66
CA ASP A 131 -0.50 -6.19 3.32
C ASP A 131 -0.17 -6.25 4.81
N GLU A 132 0.31 -7.40 5.30
CA GLU A 132 0.68 -7.61 6.70
C GLU A 132 -0.39 -7.09 7.68
N ILE A 133 -1.67 -7.41 7.41
CA ILE A 133 -2.83 -6.86 8.13
C ILE A 133 -2.77 -7.16 9.63
N ASP A 134 -2.09 -8.23 10.05
CA ASP A 134 -1.87 -8.56 11.46
C ASP A 134 -1.02 -7.52 12.21
N THR A 135 -0.26 -6.69 11.49
CA THR A 135 0.53 -5.58 12.04
C THR A 135 -0.24 -4.25 12.05
N SER A 136 -1.40 -4.21 11.38
CA SER A 136 -2.25 -3.02 11.27
C SER A 136 -2.85 -2.63 12.62
N ARG A 137 -2.53 -1.43 13.10
CA ARG A 137 -3.05 -0.91 14.39
C ARG A 137 -4.56 -0.70 14.39
N ASP A 138 -5.14 -0.48 13.22
CA ASP A 138 -6.56 -0.17 13.04
C ASP A 138 -7.41 -1.42 12.73
N PHE A 139 -6.79 -2.61 12.66
CA PHE A 139 -7.51 -3.85 12.39
C PHE A 139 -8.06 -4.44 13.71
N PRO A 140 -9.39 -4.54 13.88
CA PRO A 140 -10.01 -4.81 15.18
C PRO A 140 -10.10 -6.29 15.56
N ALA A 141 -9.56 -7.20 14.75
CA ALA A 141 -9.74 -8.65 14.89
C ALA A 141 -8.42 -9.40 14.67
N LYS A 142 -8.37 -10.68 15.05
CA LYS A 142 -7.24 -11.54 14.69
C LYS A 142 -7.48 -12.13 13.30
N CYS A 143 -6.53 -11.97 12.38
CA CYS A 143 -6.65 -12.43 10.99
C CYS A 143 -7.07 -13.91 10.90
N MET A 144 -6.48 -14.78 11.71
CA MET A 144 -6.83 -16.21 11.72
C MET A 144 -8.27 -16.49 12.19
N GLU A 145 -8.80 -15.72 13.15
CA GLU A 145 -10.18 -15.89 13.62
C GLU A 145 -11.18 -15.49 12.52
N VAL A 146 -10.87 -14.43 11.77
CA VAL A 146 -11.68 -13.98 10.62
C VAL A 146 -11.71 -15.06 9.53
N LEU A 147 -10.55 -15.60 9.15
CA LEU A 147 -10.46 -16.65 8.13
C LEU A 147 -11.20 -17.92 8.57
N GLN A 148 -11.00 -18.36 9.82
CA GLN A 148 -11.70 -19.52 10.37
C GLN A 148 -13.22 -19.34 10.32
N ALA A 149 -13.74 -18.15 10.64
CA ALA A 149 -15.16 -17.86 10.57
C ALA A 149 -15.70 -17.98 9.13
N ASP A 150 -14.98 -17.48 8.14
CA ASP A 150 -15.37 -17.61 6.72
C ASP A 150 -15.37 -19.07 6.27
N PHE A 151 -14.31 -19.84 6.53
CA PHE A 151 -14.25 -21.26 6.14
C PHE A 151 -15.33 -22.10 6.85
N ALA A 152 -15.60 -21.80 8.12
CA ALA A 152 -16.66 -22.48 8.88
C ALA A 152 -18.06 -22.17 8.33
N ARG A 153 -18.31 -20.95 7.86
CA ARG A 153 -19.58 -20.58 7.21
C ARG A 153 -19.73 -21.27 5.86
N LEU A 154 -18.70 -21.19 5.02
CA LEU A 154 -18.72 -21.77 3.66
C LEU A 154 -18.84 -23.30 3.65
N SER A 155 -18.24 -23.99 4.63
CA SER A 155 -18.36 -25.45 4.76
C SER A 155 -19.75 -25.92 5.20
N ARG A 156 -20.54 -25.06 5.86
CA ARG A 156 -21.92 -25.36 6.25
C ARG A 156 -22.93 -25.07 5.14
N GLU A 157 -22.63 -24.15 4.24
CA GLU A 157 -23.44 -23.88 3.04
C GLU A 157 -23.31 -24.99 1.98
N ALA A 158 -22.26 -25.82 2.07
CA ALA A 158 -22.03 -26.97 1.19
C ALA A 158 -22.69 -28.28 1.66
N ALA A 159 -23.38 -28.27 2.81
CA ALA A 159 -24.05 -29.43 3.43
C ALA A 159 -25.57 -29.29 3.36
#